data_AF-A0AAI9LC27-F1
#
_entry.id   AF-A0AAI9LC27-F1
#
_cell.length_a   1.000
_cell.length_b   1.000
_cell.length_c   1.000
_cell.angle_alpha   90.00
_cell.angle_beta   90.00
_cell.angle_gamma   90.00
#
_symmetry.space_group_name_H-M   'P 1'
#
loop_
_entity.id
_entity.type
_entity.pdbx_description
1 polymer ?
#
loop_
_entity_poly.entity_id
_entity_poly.type
_entity_poly.pdbx_seq_one_letter_code
_entity_poly.pdbx_strand_id
1 'polypeptide(L)'
;MHTLIDSLFAGASAQAILAAVSDADGDWAAQTAATLRSRSPLMLCVTLEQIRRARTMSLEDELRMELDMMHDVFRHGDGIEGIRALVIDKDHQPKWNPPRLDEVSAARVRAFFDSPWRKDDHPLATLGA
;
A
#
# COMPACT_ATOMS: atom_id res chain seq x y z
N MET A 1 15.49 18.14 -4.78
CA MET A 1 14.18 17.44 -4.81
C MET A 1 14.36 15.93 -4.76
N HIS A 2 15.09 15.30 -5.68
CA HIS A 2 15.33 13.84 -5.67
C HIS A 2 15.93 13.34 -4.34
N THR A 3 17.04 13.95 -3.88
CA THR A 3 17.71 13.61 -2.62
C THR A 3 16.85 13.83 -1.36
N LEU A 4 15.90 14.78 -1.42
CA LEU A 4 14.97 15.03 -0.32
C LEU A 4 13.94 13.89 -0.24
N ILE A 5 13.34 13.51 -1.36
CA ILE A 5 12.39 12.40 -1.43
C ILE A 5 13.06 11.11 -0.95
N ASP A 6 14.25 10.80 -1.44
CA ASP A 6 14.99 9.60 -1.07
C ASP A 6 15.23 9.53 0.44
N SER A 7 15.63 10.65 1.05
CA SER A 7 15.84 10.75 2.50
C SER A 7 14.55 10.50 3.29
N LEU A 8 13.46 11.17 2.90
CA LEU A 8 12.20 11.13 3.65
C LEU A 8 11.46 9.79 3.50
N PHE A 9 11.62 9.10 2.37
CA PHE A 9 10.99 7.81 2.10
C PHE A 9 11.89 6.60 2.39
N ALA A 10 13.09 6.81 2.95
CA ALA A 10 14.01 5.72 3.32
C ALA A 10 13.60 4.96 4.60
N GLY A 11 12.64 5.47 5.38
CA GLY A 11 12.24 4.91 6.67
C GLY A 11 11.78 3.44 6.59
N ALA A 12 12.12 2.64 7.61
CA ALA A 12 11.85 1.20 7.64
C ALA A 12 10.36 0.82 7.72
N SER A 13 9.46 1.78 7.95
CA SER A 13 8.02 1.55 8.03
C SER A 13 7.24 2.76 7.51
N ALA A 14 5.97 2.58 7.19
CA ALA A 14 5.10 3.68 6.78
C ALA A 14 4.99 4.74 7.89
N GLN A 15 5.04 4.33 9.15
CA GLN A 15 5.07 5.22 10.32
C GLN A 15 6.34 6.08 10.33
N ALA A 16 7.50 5.47 10.08
CA ALA A 16 8.77 6.19 10.04
C ALA A 16 8.82 7.18 8.86
N ILE A 17 8.29 6.77 7.70
CA ILE A 17 8.18 7.65 6.52
C ILE A 17 7.23 8.81 6.82
N LEU A 18 6.05 8.56 7.36
CA LEU A 18 5.09 9.61 7.69
C LEU A 18 5.66 10.59 8.72
N ALA A 19 6.39 10.11 9.73
CA ALA A 19 7.07 10.96 10.71
C ALA A 19 8.11 11.86 10.02
N ALA A 20 9.03 11.27 9.25
CA ALA A 20 10.07 12.02 8.54
C ALA A 20 9.48 13.08 7.60
N VAL A 21 8.46 12.73 6.81
CA VAL A 21 7.78 13.67 5.90
C VAL A 21 7.04 14.76 6.67
N SER A 22 6.50 14.47 7.87
CA SER A 22 5.79 15.46 8.70
C SER A 22 6.71 16.45 9.38
N ASP A 23 7.92 16.03 9.72
CA ASP A 23 8.92 16.87 10.40
C ASP A 23 9.74 17.72 9.42
N ALA A 24 9.62 17.46 8.12
CA ALA A 24 10.33 18.19 7.08
C ALA A 24 9.66 19.53 6.74
N ASP A 25 10.48 20.57 6.55
CA ASP A 25 10.02 21.89 6.16
C ASP A 25 9.58 21.96 4.69
N GLY A 26 8.61 22.84 4.41
CA GLY A 26 8.20 23.25 3.08
C GLY A 26 6.85 22.70 2.61
N ASP A 27 6.22 23.44 1.70
CA ASP A 27 4.85 23.17 1.24
C ASP A 27 4.66 21.76 0.66
N TRP A 28 5.67 21.26 -0.06
CA TRP A 28 5.63 19.93 -0.63
C TRP A 28 5.58 18.83 0.44
N ALA A 29 6.36 18.95 1.52
CA ALA A 29 6.38 17.98 2.59
C ALA A 29 5.05 18.00 3.37
N ALA A 30 4.55 19.21 3.68
CA ALA A 30 3.25 19.39 4.34
C ALA A 30 2.10 18.78 3.52
N GLN A 31 2.06 19.02 2.21
CA GLN A 31 1.05 18.47 1.31
C GLN A 31 1.17 16.94 1.17
N THR A 32 2.39 16.42 1.13
CA THR A 32 2.65 14.97 1.07
C THR A 32 2.19 14.29 2.36
N ALA A 33 2.50 14.86 3.52
CA ALA A 33 2.07 14.34 4.81
C ALA A 33 0.54 14.35 4.95
N ALA A 34 -0.13 15.43 4.51
CA ALA A 34 -1.59 15.51 4.46
C ALA A 34 -2.19 14.43 3.54
N THR A 35 -1.58 14.23 2.36
CA THR A 35 -1.99 13.19 1.42
C THR A 35 -1.88 11.81 2.04
N LEU A 36 -0.74 11.45 2.62
CA LEU A 36 -0.53 10.15 3.28
C LEU A 36 -1.57 9.92 4.40
N ARG A 37 -1.83 10.93 5.24
CA ARG A 37 -2.84 10.83 6.33
C ARG A 37 -4.27 10.58 5.84
N SER A 38 -4.60 10.98 4.61
CA SER A 38 -5.93 10.75 4.02
C SER A 38 -6.12 9.34 3.45
N ARG A 39 -5.06 8.55 3.28
CA ARG A 39 -5.12 7.21 2.67
C ARG A 39 -5.39 6.14 3.72
N SER A 40 -5.77 4.95 3.26
CA SER A 40 -5.89 3.78 4.12
C SER A 40 -4.54 3.49 4.81
N PRO A 41 -4.50 3.40 6.15
CA PRO A 41 -3.28 3.03 6.87
C PRO A 41 -2.79 1.62 6.52
N LEU A 42 -3.71 0.67 6.32
CA LEU A 42 -3.37 -0.69 5.91
C LEU A 42 -2.71 -0.70 4.53
N MET A 43 -3.31 -0.01 3.56
CA MET A 43 -2.79 0.01 2.19
C MET A 43 -1.46 0.76 2.08
N LEU A 44 -1.20 1.79 2.89
CA LEU A 44 0.13 2.41 2.95
C LEU A 44 1.21 1.39 3.37
N CYS A 45 0.93 0.55 4.36
CA CYS A 45 1.85 -0.50 4.79
C CYS A 45 2.02 -1.61 3.74
N VAL A 46 0.92 -2.04 3.11
CA VAL A 46 0.93 -3.07 2.06
C VAL A 46 1.70 -2.61 0.83
N THR A 47 1.47 -1.39 0.35
CA THR A 47 2.21 -0.82 -0.79
C THR A 47 3.70 -0.68 -0.49
N LEU A 48 4.07 -0.26 0.73
CA LEU A 48 5.49 -0.18 1.11
C LEU A 48 6.16 -1.56 1.07
N GLU A 49 5.48 -2.58 1.58
CA GLU A 49 5.96 -3.97 1.55
C GLU A 49 6.08 -4.50 0.11
N GLN A 50 5.07 -4.26 -0.74
CA GLN A 50 5.07 -4.63 -2.16
C GLN A 50 6.27 -4.02 -2.88
N ILE A 51 6.48 -2.71 -2.76
CA ILE A 51 7.60 -1.98 -3.36
C ILE A 51 8.93 -2.62 -2.95
N ARG A 52 9.06 -3.05 -1.69
CA ARG A 52 10.30 -3.65 -1.18
C ARG A 52 10.53 -5.06 -1.71
N ARG A 53 9.50 -5.91 -1.74
CA ARG A 53 9.57 -7.27 -2.30
C ARG A 53 9.88 -7.23 -3.79
N ALA A 54 9.22 -6.34 -4.52
CA ALA A 54 9.35 -6.21 -5.97
C ALA A 54 10.74 -5.75 -6.45
N ARG A 55 11.58 -5.15 -5.59
CA ARG A 55 12.90 -4.59 -5.99
C ARG A 55 13.82 -5.60 -6.67
N THR A 56 13.65 -6.89 -6.39
CA THR A 56 14.49 -7.97 -6.93
C THR A 56 13.68 -8.96 -7.77
N MET A 57 12.42 -8.67 -8.08
CA MET A 57 11.54 -9.53 -8.87
C MET A 57 11.67 -9.22 -10.35
N SER A 58 11.33 -10.19 -11.21
CA SER A 58 11.01 -9.88 -12.60
C SER A 58 9.64 -9.19 -12.69
N LEU A 59 9.34 -8.59 -13.83
CA LEU A 59 8.02 -7.99 -14.06
C LEU A 59 6.91 -9.04 -13.97
N GLU A 60 7.14 -10.25 -14.48
CA GLU A 60 6.16 -11.33 -14.47
C GLU A 60 5.85 -11.80 -13.05
N ASP A 61 6.85 -11.89 -12.19
CA ASP A 61 6.67 -12.26 -10.79
C ASP A 61 6.01 -11.15 -9.97
N GLU A 62 6.32 -9.89 -10.27
CA GLU A 62 5.66 -8.75 -9.64
C GLU A 62 4.17 -8.70 -10.00
N LEU A 63 3.81 -8.91 -11.26
CA LEU A 63 2.41 -8.95 -11.70
C LEU A 63 1.63 -10.13 -11.11
N ARG A 64 2.28 -11.28 -10.87
CA ARG A 64 1.67 -12.40 -10.13
C ARG A 64 1.38 -12.00 -8.68
N MET A 65 2.38 -11.43 -7.99
CA MET A 65 2.22 -10.93 -6.63
C MET A 65 1.12 -9.86 -6.55
N GLU A 66 1.08 -8.91 -7.48
CA GLU A 66 0.05 -7.87 -7.49
C GLU A 66 -1.35 -8.47 -7.69
N LEU A 67 -1.49 -9.46 -8.60
CA LEU A 67 -2.76 -10.15 -8.80
C LEU A 67 -3.21 -10.92 -7.55
N ASP A 68 -2.28 -11.58 -6.84
CA ASP A 68 -2.55 -12.24 -5.54
C ASP A 68 -3.16 -11.23 -4.55
N MET A 69 -2.49 -10.08 -4.39
CA MET A 69 -2.87 -9.05 -3.43
C MET A 69 -4.28 -8.48 -3.67
N MET A 70 -4.72 -8.40 -4.92
CA MET A 70 -6.04 -7.84 -5.26
C MET A 70 -7.20 -8.62 -4.64
N HIS A 71 -7.03 -9.92 -4.35
CA HIS A 71 -8.05 -10.68 -3.63
C HIS A 71 -8.29 -10.12 -2.23
N ASP A 72 -7.23 -9.78 -1.51
CA ASP A 72 -7.32 -9.28 -0.14
C ASP A 72 -7.70 -7.80 -0.05
N VAL A 73 -7.36 -7.00 -1.06
CA VAL A 73 -7.77 -5.59 -1.16
C VAL A 73 -9.29 -5.43 -1.04
N PHE A 74 -10.05 -6.28 -1.73
CA PHE A 74 -11.51 -6.24 -1.65
C PHE A 74 -12.06 -7.02 -0.46
N ARG A 75 -11.40 -8.11 -0.05
CA ARG A 75 -11.83 -8.92 1.10
C ARG A 75 -11.76 -8.15 2.43
N HIS A 76 -10.78 -7.26 2.58
CA HIS A 76 -10.58 -6.49 3.81
C HIS A 76 -11.32 -5.15 3.86
N GLY A 77 -12.10 -4.82 2.83
CA GLY A 77 -13.04 -3.69 2.83
C GLY A 77 -12.44 -2.35 2.43
N ASP A 78 -11.14 -2.12 2.58
CA ASP A 78 -10.52 -0.82 2.27
C ASP A 78 -10.62 -0.45 0.78
N GLY A 79 -10.52 -1.42 -0.14
CA GLY A 79 -10.76 -1.17 -1.57
C GLY A 79 -12.21 -0.73 -1.84
N ILE A 80 -13.17 -1.38 -1.18
CA ILE A 80 -14.61 -1.06 -1.30
C ILE A 80 -14.90 0.31 -0.70
N GLU A 81 -14.34 0.61 0.47
CA GLU A 81 -14.54 1.88 1.17
C GLU A 81 -13.95 3.05 0.39
N GLY A 82 -12.78 2.86 -0.23
CA GLY A 82 -12.20 3.87 -1.12
C GLY A 82 -13.11 4.17 -2.31
N ILE A 83 -13.65 3.13 -2.95
CA ILE A 83 -14.62 3.28 -4.06
C ILE A 83 -15.87 4.01 -3.56
N ARG A 84 -16.41 3.62 -2.40
CA ARG A 84 -17.59 4.26 -1.81
C ARG A 84 -17.35 5.76 -1.60
N ALA A 85 -16.29 6.11 -0.88
CA ALA A 85 -16.01 7.49 -0.47
C ALA A 85 -15.64 8.41 -1.65
N LEU A 86 -14.97 7.91 -2.69
CA LEU A 86 -14.48 8.72 -3.82
C LEU A 86 -15.40 8.71 -5.04
N VAL A 87 -16.10 7.61 -5.31
CA VAL A 87 -16.82 7.41 -6.59
C VAL A 87 -18.33 7.34 -6.38
N ILE A 88 -18.78 6.55 -5.39
CA ILE A 88 -20.22 6.30 -5.18
C ILE A 88 -20.83 7.49 -4.44
N ASP A 89 -20.50 7.65 -3.16
CA ASP A 89 -21.07 8.66 -2.27
C ASP A 89 -20.39 10.02 -2.47
N LYS A 90 -19.12 10.02 -2.90
CA LYS A 90 -18.30 11.22 -3.12
C LYS A 90 -18.24 12.13 -1.88
N ASP A 91 -18.27 11.53 -0.68
CA ASP A 91 -18.23 12.27 0.58
C ASP A 91 -16.79 12.67 0.98
N HIS A 92 -15.78 12.09 0.32
CA HIS A 92 -14.36 12.24 0.65
C HIS A 92 -14.04 11.94 2.13
N GLN A 93 -14.85 11.10 2.78
CA GLN A 93 -14.76 10.74 4.20
C GLN A 93 -14.68 9.21 4.36
N PRO A 94 -13.59 8.59 3.90
CA PRO A 94 -13.43 7.15 4.03
C PRO A 94 -13.25 6.74 5.49
N LYS A 95 -13.88 5.63 5.87
CA LYS A 95 -13.84 5.00 7.19
C LYS A 95 -12.88 3.81 7.16
N TRP A 96 -11.59 4.10 7.11
CA TRP A 96 -10.54 3.09 7.04
C TRP A 96 -10.53 2.15 8.25
N ASN A 97 -10.19 0.88 8.03
CA ASN A 97 -10.06 -0.11 9.09
C ASN A 97 -8.74 -0.89 8.97
N PRO A 98 -7.72 -0.60 9.80
CA PRO A 98 -7.79 0.26 10.98
C PRO A 98 -7.75 1.76 10.61
N PRO A 99 -8.29 2.64 11.49
CA PRO A 99 -8.30 4.08 11.26
C PRO A 99 -6.92 4.74 11.44
N ARG A 100 -5.97 4.05 12.08
CA ARG A 100 -4.65 4.59 12.39
C ARG A 100 -3.51 3.66 11.98
N LEU A 101 -2.36 4.25 11.68
CA LEU A 101 -1.18 3.55 11.17
C LEU A 101 -0.48 2.70 12.24
N ASP A 102 -0.51 3.13 13.50
CA ASP A 102 0.01 2.38 14.65
C ASP A 102 -0.82 1.14 15.02
N GLU A 103 -2.06 1.06 14.52
CA GLU A 103 -2.95 -0.09 14.71
C GLU A 103 -2.83 -1.16 13.62
N VAL A 104 -2.04 -0.90 12.57
CA VAL A 104 -1.83 -1.86 11.48
C VAL A 104 -0.94 -3.01 11.95
N SER A 105 -1.51 -4.21 12.08
CA SER A 105 -0.73 -5.39 12.43
C SER A 105 0.12 -5.91 11.27
N ALA A 106 1.36 -6.30 11.55
CA ALA A 106 2.25 -6.89 10.56
C ALA A 106 1.70 -8.22 9.99
N ALA A 107 0.92 -8.97 10.78
CA ALA A 107 0.26 -10.19 10.31
C ALA A 107 -0.78 -9.89 9.23
N ARG A 108 -1.57 -8.84 9.40
CA ARG A 108 -2.56 -8.41 8.40
C ARG A 108 -1.90 -7.93 7.11
N VAL A 109 -0.75 -7.25 7.19
CA VAL A 109 0.02 -6.87 6.00
C VAL A 109 0.57 -8.10 5.27
N ARG A 110 1.13 -9.07 6.00
CA ARG A 110 1.68 -10.30 5.40
C ARG A 110 0.64 -11.12 4.65
N ALA A 111 -0.59 -11.16 5.14
CA ALA A 111 -1.68 -11.93 4.53
C ALA A 111 -1.94 -11.55 3.06
N PHE A 112 -1.77 -10.26 2.68
CA PHE A 112 -1.91 -9.81 1.29
C PHE A 112 -0.97 -10.49 0.31
N PHE A 113 0.10 -11.11 0.80
CA PHE A 113 1.11 -11.77 -0.04
C PHE A 113 1.01 -13.30 0.03
N ASP A 114 -0.08 -13.83 0.60
CA ASP A 114 -0.38 -15.25 0.56
C ASP A 114 -1.22 -15.52 -0.70
N SER A 115 -0.60 -16.15 -1.71
CA SER A 115 -1.29 -16.43 -2.97
C SER A 115 -2.50 -17.35 -2.75
N PRO A 116 -3.70 -16.99 -3.27
CA PRO A 116 -4.85 -17.88 -3.23
C PRO A 116 -4.76 -19.01 -4.26
N TRP A 117 -3.79 -18.97 -5.18
CA TRP A 117 -3.62 -19.98 -6.22
C TRP A 117 -2.51 -20.97 -5.90
N ARG A 118 -2.67 -22.19 -6.41
CA ARG A 118 -1.53 -23.11 -6.56
C ARG A 118 -0.70 -22.63 -7.74
N LYS A 119 0.60 -22.90 -7.73
CA LYS A 119 1.54 -22.42 -8.75
C LYS A 119 1.08 -22.68 -10.18
N ASP A 120 0.60 -23.89 -10.48
CA ASP A 120 0.17 -24.29 -11.83
C ASP A 120 -1.23 -23.78 -12.19
N ASP A 121 -2.02 -23.39 -11.18
CA ASP A 121 -3.39 -22.89 -11.34
C ASP A 121 -3.44 -21.35 -11.35
N HIS A 122 -2.30 -20.67 -11.19
CA HIS A 122 -2.23 -19.21 -11.17
C HIS A 122 -2.68 -18.65 -12.53
N PRO A 123 -3.56 -17.63 -12.60
CA PRO A 123 -4.06 -17.09 -13.87
C PRO A 123 -2.95 -16.59 -14.81
N LEU A 124 -1.83 -16.17 -14.23
CA LEU A 124 -0.61 -15.74 -14.91
C LEU A 124 0.52 -16.80 -14.88
N ALA A 125 0.21 -18.09 -14.71
CA ALA A 125 1.22 -19.16 -14.63
C ALA A 125 2.14 -19.17 -15.87
N THR A 126 1.61 -18.90 -17.05
CA THR A 126 2.36 -18.91 -18.32
C THR A 126 2.91 -17.55 -18.74
N LEU A 127 2.81 -16.52 -17.89
CA LEU A 127 3.32 -15.18 -18.23
C LEU A 127 4.85 -15.19 -18.33
N GLY A 128 5.39 -14.82 -19.50
CA GLY A 128 6.84 -14.81 -19.78
C GLY A 128 7.46 -16.19 -20.03
N ALA A 129 6.64 -17.24 -20.21
CA ALA A 129 7.08 -18.56 -20.66
C ALA A 129 7.34 -18.61 -22.18
#